data_AF-A0A1G2Z484-F1
#
_entry.id   AF-A0A1G2Z484-F1
#
_cell.length_a   1.000
_cell.length_b   1.000
_cell.length_c   1.000
_cell.angle_alpha   90.00
_cell.angle_beta   90.00
_cell.angle_gamma   90.00
#
_symmetry.space_group_name_H-M   'P 1'
#
loop_
_entity.id
_entity.type
_entity.pdbx_description
1 polymer ?
#
loop_
_entity_poly.entity_id
_entity_poly.type
_entity_poly.pdbx_seq_one_letter_code
_entity_poly.pdbx_strand_id
1 'polypeptide(L)'
;MNRLRATPRPEYDERVHGEMAKAIAELESTPAAVTQPSIWRIVMKSRITKLAAAAVIVLAAILALTFFHRTSGIVWAEVVQRLGEIKTVSYKITADIKGMPGTPEGYTTHTTQDVLVSYEQGAVRIDSALQVPGGMRRSQTYILFEDRVVVSVIPDQKKCFKMTVSDEQMQKMGGENGDPVTLLKAMLEHKYTELGRKTIDDVAAWGIEVSDPKLGAKMGSFISGGMFDQTTVQLWVDQKHELPIRICATGSSKDGRASMGMVYDGFQWNIKIEPARLTPEIPDDYELVAQGKWEAGKEGEEIIDVLRLFVEFADGRYPASLKTMTVANAIAPVLKKKFSADSAKPGKELIARLMKVDMVGMMYTTLERDGKDPAYYGDRVSAESPQAVLFRWKIDDNTYRVVFGDLSIENVPADRLIQLEASSNKKQK
;
A
#
# COMPACT_ATOMS: atom_id res chain seq x y z
N MET A 1 62.52 -34.85 3.73
CA MET A 1 62.24 -36.03 2.88
C MET A 1 62.50 -37.29 3.70
N ASN A 2 61.50 -38.14 3.88
CA ASN A 2 61.71 -39.59 4.01
C ASN A 2 60.43 -40.31 3.53
N ARG A 3 60.59 -41.15 2.52
CA ARG A 3 59.55 -41.88 1.80
C ARG A 3 59.31 -43.24 2.47
N LEU A 4 58.06 -43.61 2.71
CA LEU A 4 57.68 -44.99 2.97
C LEU A 4 57.53 -45.72 1.63
N ARG A 5 58.33 -46.77 1.41
CA ARG A 5 58.13 -47.77 0.35
C ARG A 5 57.28 -48.90 0.93
N ALA A 6 56.15 -49.20 0.30
CA ALA A 6 55.41 -50.44 0.53
C ALA A 6 55.77 -51.45 -0.56
N THR A 7 56.27 -52.62 -0.18
CA THR A 7 56.47 -53.78 -1.06
C THR A 7 55.19 -54.63 -1.08
N PRO A 8 54.57 -54.89 -2.24
CA PRO A 8 53.40 -55.75 -2.32
C PRO A 8 53.78 -57.21 -2.06
N ARG A 9 52.99 -57.92 -1.24
CA ARG A 9 53.13 -59.37 -1.03
C ARG A 9 52.31 -60.13 -2.09
N PRO A 10 52.84 -61.22 -2.68
CA PRO A 10 52.23 -61.94 -3.80
C PRO A 10 50.90 -62.64 -3.50
N GLU A 11 50.54 -62.85 -2.23
CA GLU A 11 49.27 -63.49 -1.82
C GLU A 11 48.02 -62.63 -2.07
N TYR A 12 48.17 -61.32 -2.31
CA TYR A 12 47.04 -60.44 -2.64
C TYR A 12 46.69 -60.44 -4.14
N ASP A 13 47.59 -60.87 -5.01
CA ASP A 13 47.40 -60.86 -6.47
C ASP A 13 46.56 -62.07 -6.92
N GLU A 14 46.81 -63.25 -6.34
CA GLU A 14 46.03 -64.47 -6.65
C GLU A 14 44.56 -64.37 -6.21
N ARG A 15 44.27 -63.69 -5.10
CA ARG A 15 42.89 -63.56 -4.60
C ARG A 15 42.05 -62.62 -5.46
N VAL A 16 42.65 -61.53 -5.95
CA VAL A 16 41.99 -60.58 -6.85
C VAL A 16 41.77 -61.18 -8.23
N HIS A 17 42.75 -61.92 -8.76
CA HIS A 17 42.60 -62.63 -10.03
C HIS A 17 41.62 -63.81 -9.95
N GLY A 18 41.57 -64.53 -8.83
CA GLY A 18 40.60 -65.60 -8.59
C GLY A 18 39.16 -65.11 -8.51
N GLU A 19 38.91 -63.99 -7.81
CA GLU A 19 37.57 -63.39 -7.73
C GLU A 19 37.12 -62.78 -9.07
N MET A 20 38.03 -62.18 -9.84
CA MET A 20 37.73 -61.71 -11.20
C MET A 20 37.43 -62.84 -12.18
N ALA A 21 38.20 -63.93 -12.16
CA ALA A 21 37.95 -65.09 -13.03
C ALA A 21 36.63 -65.78 -12.71
N LYS A 22 36.26 -65.84 -11.42
CA LYS A 22 34.99 -66.40 -10.97
C LYS A 22 33.80 -65.54 -11.40
N ALA A 23 33.92 -64.21 -11.31
CA ALA A 23 32.90 -63.28 -11.79
C ALA A 23 32.72 -63.30 -13.32
N ILE A 24 33.80 -63.52 -14.09
CA ILE A 24 33.74 -63.68 -15.56
C ILE A 24 33.05 -64.99 -15.94
N ALA A 25 33.34 -66.10 -15.26
CA ALA A 25 32.69 -67.38 -15.50
C ALA A 25 31.19 -67.38 -15.13
N GLU A 26 30.79 -66.60 -14.11
CA GLU A 26 29.38 -66.38 -13.73
C GLU A 26 28.62 -65.53 -14.77
N LEU A 27 29.32 -64.57 -15.41
CA LEU A 27 28.77 -63.79 -16.52
C LEU A 27 28.59 -64.63 -17.81
N GLU A 28 29.49 -65.59 -18.08
CA GLU A 28 29.42 -66.46 -19.27
C GLU A 28 28.44 -67.63 -19.14
N SER A 29 28.06 -68.03 -17.92
CA SER A 29 27.17 -69.17 -17.66
C SER A 29 25.68 -68.80 -17.50
N THR A 30 25.33 -67.52 -17.60
CA THR A 30 23.94 -67.09 -17.68
C THR A 30 23.44 -67.32 -19.12
N PRO A 31 22.38 -68.11 -19.36
CA PRO A 31 21.99 -68.52 -20.71
C PRO A 31 21.65 -67.30 -21.57
N ALA A 32 22.25 -67.25 -22.76
CA ALA A 32 21.97 -66.28 -23.80
C ALA A 32 20.46 -66.28 -24.10
N ALA A 33 19.79 -65.18 -23.77
CA ALA A 33 18.44 -64.92 -24.23
C ALA A 33 18.44 -64.99 -25.77
N VAL A 34 17.62 -65.90 -26.29
CA VAL A 34 17.32 -66.15 -27.70
C VAL A 34 17.32 -64.84 -28.49
N THR A 35 18.03 -64.84 -29.63
CA THR A 35 18.04 -63.77 -30.63
C THR A 35 16.63 -63.52 -31.17
N GLN A 36 15.83 -62.75 -30.45
CA GLN A 36 14.66 -62.09 -31.00
C GLN A 36 15.11 -60.84 -31.77
N PRO A 37 14.56 -60.58 -32.96
CA PRO A 37 14.90 -59.40 -33.73
C PRO A 37 14.57 -58.14 -32.93
N SER A 38 15.59 -57.32 -32.73
CA SER A 38 15.61 -56.02 -32.05
C SER A 38 14.27 -55.27 -31.99
N ILE A 39 13.56 -55.38 -30.86
CA ILE A 39 12.44 -54.48 -30.51
C ILE A 39 12.94 -53.02 -30.46
N TRP A 40 14.23 -52.82 -30.16
CA TRP A 40 14.93 -51.54 -30.25
C TRP A 40 14.89 -50.90 -31.65
N ARG A 41 14.78 -51.72 -32.72
CA ARG A 41 14.71 -51.24 -34.12
C ARG A 41 13.28 -50.97 -34.59
N ILE A 42 12.27 -51.55 -33.92
CA ILE A 42 10.85 -51.33 -34.25
C ILE A 42 10.32 -50.07 -33.55
N VAL A 43 10.74 -49.82 -32.30
CA VAL A 43 10.23 -48.67 -31.52
C VAL A 43 10.77 -47.32 -32.02
N MET A 44 11.95 -47.28 -32.67
CA MET A 44 12.56 -46.04 -33.16
C MET A 44 12.13 -45.56 -34.56
N LYS A 45 11.18 -46.26 -35.23
CA LYS A 45 10.71 -45.89 -36.58
C LYS A 45 9.34 -45.22 -36.65
N SER A 46 8.60 -45.11 -35.54
CA SER A 46 7.32 -44.41 -35.52
C SER A 46 7.48 -42.97 -35.01
N ARG A 47 6.97 -42.00 -35.77
CA ARG A 47 6.92 -40.58 -35.35
C ARG A 47 6.11 -40.41 -34.05
N ILE A 48 5.18 -41.32 -33.77
CA ILE A 48 4.26 -41.26 -32.61
C ILE A 48 4.97 -41.64 -31.30
N THR A 49 5.84 -42.65 -31.30
CA THR A 49 6.61 -43.05 -30.09
C THR A 49 7.70 -42.05 -29.73
N LYS A 50 8.30 -41.35 -30.72
CA LYS A 50 9.20 -40.22 -30.46
C LYS A 50 8.50 -39.04 -29.78
N LEU A 51 7.25 -38.75 -30.17
CA LEU A 51 6.46 -37.68 -29.55
C LEU A 51 6.02 -38.05 -28.13
N ALA A 52 5.66 -39.31 -27.88
CA ALA A 52 5.29 -39.77 -26.54
C ALA A 52 6.47 -39.73 -25.55
N ALA A 53 7.66 -40.19 -25.97
CA ALA A 53 8.87 -40.11 -25.14
C ALA A 53 9.31 -38.65 -24.88
N ALA A 54 9.22 -37.78 -25.90
CA ALA A 54 9.51 -36.36 -25.74
C ALA A 54 8.51 -35.67 -24.80
N ALA A 55 7.21 -35.98 -24.90
CA ALA A 55 6.19 -35.43 -24.01
C ALA A 55 6.40 -35.86 -22.54
N VAL A 56 6.81 -37.10 -22.29
CA VAL A 56 7.14 -37.58 -20.94
C VAL A 56 8.39 -36.88 -20.37
N ILE A 57 9.42 -36.66 -21.19
CA ILE A 57 10.63 -35.93 -20.75
C ILE A 57 10.31 -34.45 -20.50
N VAL A 58 9.48 -33.83 -21.34
CA VAL A 58 9.02 -32.44 -21.14
C VAL A 58 8.16 -32.34 -19.88
N LEU A 59 7.23 -33.27 -19.65
CA LEU A 59 6.44 -33.34 -18.42
C LEU A 59 7.33 -33.58 -17.20
N ALA A 60 8.31 -34.48 -17.28
CA ALA A 60 9.26 -34.72 -16.20
C ALA A 60 10.17 -33.50 -15.94
N ALA A 61 10.56 -32.77 -16.98
CA ALA A 61 11.34 -31.53 -16.85
C ALA A 61 10.49 -30.39 -16.27
N ILE A 62 9.21 -30.27 -16.65
CA ILE A 62 8.26 -29.31 -16.07
C ILE A 62 7.98 -29.67 -14.61
N LEU A 63 7.78 -30.96 -14.30
CA LEU A 63 7.60 -31.45 -12.93
C LEU A 63 8.87 -31.23 -12.10
N ALA A 64 10.05 -31.47 -12.67
CA ALA A 64 11.33 -31.18 -12.01
C ALA A 64 11.51 -29.67 -11.79
N LEU A 65 11.20 -28.81 -12.76
CA LEU A 65 11.27 -27.35 -12.64
C LEU A 65 10.30 -26.79 -11.59
N THR A 66 9.09 -27.35 -11.52
CA THR A 66 8.07 -26.96 -10.53
C THR A 66 8.41 -27.46 -9.12
N PHE A 67 8.92 -28.69 -8.98
CA PHE A 67 9.44 -29.18 -7.70
C PHE A 67 10.72 -28.46 -7.26
N PHE A 68 11.62 -28.10 -8.18
CA PHE A 68 12.83 -27.33 -7.84
C PHE A 68 12.49 -25.91 -7.38
N HIS A 69 11.48 -25.26 -7.99
CA HIS A 69 10.94 -23.97 -7.52
C HIS A 69 10.33 -24.07 -6.12
N ARG A 70 9.64 -25.17 -5.80
CA ARG A 70 9.11 -25.40 -4.44
C ARG A 70 10.19 -25.64 -3.38
N THR A 71 11.37 -26.13 -3.76
CA THR A 71 12.47 -26.38 -2.81
C THR A 71 13.35 -25.16 -2.53
N SER A 72 13.26 -24.08 -3.31
CA SER A 72 14.17 -22.93 -3.20
C SER A 72 13.51 -21.57 -2.95
N GLY A 73 12.19 -21.40 -3.09
CA GLY A 73 11.53 -20.10 -2.92
C GLY A 73 10.07 -20.17 -2.49
N ILE A 74 9.52 -19.02 -2.11
CA ILE A 74 8.10 -18.83 -1.76
C ILE A 74 7.27 -18.63 -3.03
N VAL A 75 6.06 -19.20 -3.08
CA VAL A 75 5.12 -18.98 -4.20
C VAL A 75 4.13 -17.89 -3.81
N TRP A 76 4.39 -16.66 -4.23
CA TRP A 76 3.56 -15.49 -3.85
C TRP A 76 2.08 -15.62 -4.21
N ALA A 77 1.74 -16.35 -5.28
CA ALA A 77 0.35 -16.64 -5.63
C ALA A 77 -0.35 -17.50 -4.57
N GLU A 78 0.34 -18.48 -3.96
CA GLU A 78 -0.20 -19.31 -2.89
C GLU A 78 -0.41 -18.46 -1.62
N VAL A 79 0.50 -17.52 -1.31
CA VAL A 79 0.33 -16.54 -0.21
C VAL A 79 -0.92 -15.69 -0.42
N VAL A 80 -1.13 -15.14 -1.62
CA VAL A 80 -2.32 -14.35 -1.94
C VAL A 80 -3.60 -15.18 -1.81
N GLN A 81 -3.56 -16.45 -2.25
CA GLN A 81 -4.70 -17.35 -2.13
C GLN A 81 -5.05 -17.61 -0.65
N ARG A 82 -4.06 -17.97 0.19
CA ARG A 82 -4.26 -18.18 1.62
C ARG A 82 -4.82 -16.95 2.31
N LEU A 83 -4.31 -15.77 1.96
CA LEU A 83 -4.82 -14.50 2.47
C LEU A 83 -6.26 -14.22 2.05
N GLY A 84 -6.69 -14.70 0.88
CA GLY A 84 -8.09 -14.63 0.44
C GLY A 84 -9.05 -15.50 1.24
N GLU A 85 -8.55 -16.49 1.98
CA GLU A 85 -9.35 -17.37 2.84
C GLU A 85 -9.47 -16.85 4.28
N ILE A 86 -8.70 -15.82 4.64
CA ILE A 86 -8.73 -15.18 5.95
C ILE A 86 -10.05 -14.42 6.13
N LYS A 87 -10.73 -14.67 7.25
CA LYS A 87 -11.98 -13.97 7.61
C LYS A 87 -11.76 -12.79 8.53
N THR A 88 -10.74 -12.89 9.37
CA THR A 88 -10.43 -11.90 10.39
C THR A 88 -8.93 -11.80 10.61
N VAL A 89 -8.46 -10.60 10.92
CA VAL A 89 -7.07 -10.38 11.30
C VAL A 89 -6.98 -9.25 12.32
N SER A 90 -6.07 -9.40 13.29
CA SER A 90 -5.60 -8.29 14.11
C SER A 90 -4.11 -8.06 13.92
N TYR A 91 -3.68 -6.81 13.99
CA TYR A 91 -2.26 -6.46 13.94
C TYR A 91 -2.02 -5.10 14.57
N LYS A 92 -0.75 -4.81 14.83
CA LYS A 92 -0.30 -3.52 15.34
C LYS A 92 0.45 -2.76 14.25
N ILE A 93 0.27 -1.45 14.21
CA ILE A 93 1.06 -0.53 13.41
C ILE A 93 1.82 0.38 14.37
N THR A 94 3.12 0.54 14.17
CA THR A 94 3.94 1.57 14.82
C THR A 94 4.59 2.43 13.76
N ALA A 95 4.56 3.75 13.90
CA ALA A 95 5.28 4.62 12.98
C ALA A 95 5.86 5.87 13.64
N ASP A 96 6.97 6.31 13.06
CA ASP A 96 7.64 7.56 13.35
C ASP A 96 7.50 8.46 12.14
N ILE A 97 6.80 9.59 12.31
CA ILE A 97 6.44 10.50 11.23
C ILE A 97 7.00 11.89 11.53
N LYS A 98 7.95 12.34 10.71
CA LYS A 98 8.49 13.70 10.74
C LYS A 98 7.74 14.57 9.73
N GLY A 99 7.48 15.82 10.12
CA GLY A 99 6.86 16.81 9.24
C GLY A 99 5.33 16.69 9.14
N MET A 100 4.69 16.08 10.14
CA MET A 100 3.23 16.02 10.23
C MET A 100 2.63 17.42 10.48
N PRO A 101 1.49 17.79 9.86
CA PRO A 101 0.91 19.11 10.04
C PRO A 101 0.50 19.34 11.49
N GLY A 102 0.63 20.58 11.94
CA GLY A 102 0.27 20.95 13.31
C GLY A 102 1.32 20.55 14.37
N THR A 103 2.44 19.95 13.97
CA THR A 103 3.60 19.73 14.84
C THR A 103 4.73 20.73 14.58
N PRO A 104 5.56 21.09 15.59
CA PRO A 104 6.73 21.92 15.42
C PRO A 104 7.69 21.39 14.36
N GLU A 105 8.42 22.30 13.73
CA GLU A 105 9.48 21.94 12.80
C GLU A 105 10.50 21.00 13.47
N GLY A 106 10.86 19.93 12.77
CA GLY A 106 11.78 18.92 13.28
C GLY A 106 11.18 17.93 14.28
N TYR A 107 9.93 18.08 14.71
CA TYR A 107 9.27 17.12 15.59
C TYR A 107 8.97 15.80 14.88
N THR A 108 9.23 14.69 15.57
CA THR A 108 8.82 13.34 15.15
C THR A 108 7.61 12.92 15.96
N THR A 109 6.52 12.68 15.26
CA THR A 109 5.29 12.15 15.83
C THR A 109 5.41 10.64 15.91
N HIS A 110 5.24 10.09 17.11
CA HIS A 110 5.17 8.65 17.32
C HIS A 110 3.70 8.21 17.32
N THR A 111 3.35 7.22 16.51
CA THR A 111 2.00 6.66 16.44
C THR A 111 2.03 5.16 16.71
N THR A 112 1.00 4.70 17.43
CA THR A 112 0.70 3.29 17.58
C THR A 112 -0.77 3.05 17.27
N GLN A 113 -1.08 2.02 16.48
CA GLN A 113 -2.44 1.64 16.16
C GLN A 113 -2.62 0.14 16.38
N ASP A 114 -3.74 -0.23 17.01
CA ASP A 114 -4.22 -1.60 17.05
C ASP A 114 -5.38 -1.72 16.07
N VAL A 115 -5.24 -2.61 15.08
CA VAL A 115 -6.20 -2.78 13.99
C VAL A 115 -6.90 -4.12 14.11
N LEU A 116 -8.22 -4.11 13.99
CA LEU A 116 -9.08 -5.28 13.84
C LEU A 116 -9.80 -5.19 12.50
N VAL A 117 -9.66 -6.23 11.68
CA VAL A 117 -10.36 -6.36 10.40
C VAL A 117 -11.24 -7.60 10.45
N SER A 118 -12.50 -7.45 10.10
CA SER A 118 -13.41 -8.57 9.82
C SER A 118 -13.93 -8.43 8.39
N TYR A 119 -13.44 -9.28 7.50
CA TYR A 119 -13.90 -9.33 6.11
C TYR A 119 -15.32 -9.91 6.03
N GLU A 120 -15.67 -10.82 6.93
CA GLU A 120 -17.01 -11.43 6.98
C GLU A 120 -18.10 -10.49 7.52
N GLN A 121 -17.76 -9.58 8.44
CA GLN A 121 -18.70 -8.56 8.96
C GLN A 121 -18.57 -7.23 8.21
N GLY A 122 -17.69 -7.14 7.19
CA GLY A 122 -17.46 -5.90 6.45
C GLY A 122 -17.08 -4.72 7.34
N ALA A 123 -16.23 -4.93 8.34
CA ALA A 123 -15.93 -3.92 9.35
C ALA A 123 -14.44 -3.86 9.73
N VAL A 124 -13.96 -2.64 9.97
CA VAL A 124 -12.62 -2.37 10.48
C VAL A 124 -12.73 -1.48 11.71
N ARG A 125 -11.98 -1.83 12.77
CA ARG A 125 -11.75 -0.96 13.92
C ARG A 125 -10.27 -0.64 14.04
N ILE A 126 -9.97 0.63 14.27
CA ILE A 126 -8.61 1.15 14.46
C ILE A 126 -8.59 1.94 15.76
N ASP A 127 -7.92 1.40 16.77
CA ASP A 127 -7.63 2.14 18.00
C ASP A 127 -6.27 2.83 17.81
N SER A 128 -6.25 4.16 17.78
CA SER A 128 -5.04 4.96 17.51
C SER A 128 -4.58 5.73 18.74
N ALA A 129 -3.28 5.77 18.97
CA ALA A 129 -2.63 6.63 19.94
C ALA A 129 -1.49 7.41 19.26
N LEU A 130 -1.61 8.74 19.25
CA LEU A 130 -0.70 9.65 18.56
C LEU A 130 -0.01 10.57 19.58
N GLN A 131 1.30 10.43 19.71
CA GLN A 131 2.11 11.30 20.56
C GLN A 131 2.40 12.60 19.80
N VAL A 132 1.72 13.67 20.20
CA VAL A 132 1.90 15.01 19.64
C VAL A 132 2.46 15.97 20.69
N PRO A 133 2.93 17.17 20.30
CA PRO A 133 3.22 18.23 21.25
C PRO A 133 1.97 18.55 22.07
N GLY A 134 2.09 18.48 23.40
CA GLY A 134 0.97 18.69 24.32
C GLY A 134 0.31 17.41 24.83
N GLY A 135 0.75 16.22 24.42
CA GLY A 135 0.36 14.95 25.03
C GLY A 135 -0.02 13.87 24.02
N MET A 136 -0.47 12.74 24.55
CA MET A 136 -1.00 11.63 23.76
C MET A 136 -2.44 11.92 23.36
N ARG A 137 -2.78 11.78 22.07
CA ARG A 137 -4.16 11.82 21.57
C ARG A 137 -4.64 10.42 21.26
N ARG A 138 -5.80 10.04 21.80
CA ARG A 138 -6.43 8.75 21.48
C ARG A 138 -7.69 8.92 20.65
N SER A 139 -7.90 7.99 19.73
CA SER A 139 -9.13 7.90 18.95
C SER A 139 -9.46 6.46 18.58
N GLN A 140 -10.74 6.19 18.37
CA GLN A 140 -11.24 4.92 17.87
C GLN A 140 -12.00 5.18 16.58
N THR A 141 -11.55 4.57 15.49
CA THR A 141 -12.15 4.73 14.17
C THR A 141 -12.77 3.42 13.72
N TYR A 142 -14.01 3.48 13.26
CA TYR A 142 -14.80 2.38 12.75
C TYR A 142 -15.11 2.66 11.27
N ILE A 143 -14.81 1.70 10.40
CA ILE A 143 -15.19 1.73 8.99
C ILE A 143 -16.17 0.57 8.79
N LEU A 144 -17.43 0.91 8.56
CA LEU A 144 -18.53 -0.03 8.37
C LEU A 144 -18.90 -0.04 6.89
N PHE A 145 -18.41 -1.03 6.16
CA PHE A 145 -18.50 -1.06 4.69
C PHE A 145 -19.95 -1.26 4.21
N GLU A 146 -20.72 -2.14 4.86
CA GLU A 146 -22.13 -2.39 4.51
C GLU A 146 -23.01 -1.16 4.79
N ASP A 147 -22.80 -0.51 5.93
CA ASP A 147 -23.55 0.69 6.33
C ASP A 147 -23.08 1.95 5.59
N ARG A 148 -21.90 1.89 4.96
CA ARG A 148 -21.25 3.01 4.25
C ARG A 148 -20.99 4.20 5.16
N VAL A 149 -20.54 3.91 6.38
CA VAL A 149 -20.26 4.92 7.40
C VAL A 149 -18.86 4.76 7.96
N VAL A 150 -18.20 5.90 8.18
CA VAL A 150 -17.02 6.02 9.04
C VAL A 150 -17.41 6.74 10.32
N VAL A 151 -17.09 6.15 11.46
CA VAL A 151 -17.31 6.76 12.79
C VAL A 151 -15.97 6.91 13.48
N SER A 152 -15.65 8.12 13.94
CA SER A 152 -14.46 8.38 14.76
C SER A 152 -14.86 8.93 16.11
N VAL A 153 -14.40 8.29 17.17
CA VAL A 153 -14.63 8.68 18.57
C VAL A 153 -13.31 9.19 19.15
N ILE A 154 -13.33 10.35 19.81
CA ILE A 154 -12.18 10.95 20.49
C ILE A 154 -12.53 11.08 21.99
N PRO A 155 -12.21 10.05 22.79
CA PRO A 155 -12.67 9.98 24.18
C PRO A 155 -12.20 11.14 25.06
N ASP A 156 -10.93 11.53 24.94
CA ASP A 156 -10.32 12.59 25.74
C ASP A 156 -11.00 13.96 25.54
N GLN A 157 -11.76 14.12 24.44
CA GLN A 157 -12.49 15.34 24.14
C GLN A 157 -14.01 15.20 24.26
N LYS A 158 -14.53 13.99 24.54
CA LYS A 158 -15.96 13.64 24.46
C LYS A 158 -16.59 14.07 23.13
N LYS A 159 -15.89 13.77 22.03
CA LYS A 159 -16.30 14.16 20.68
C LYS A 159 -16.41 12.95 19.78
N CYS A 160 -17.36 12.98 18.87
CA CYS A 160 -17.46 12.01 17.80
C CYS A 160 -17.74 12.68 16.45
N PHE A 161 -17.39 11.95 15.40
CA PHE A 161 -17.62 12.31 14.01
C PHE A 161 -18.26 11.13 13.32
N LYS A 162 -19.23 11.42 12.45
CA LYS A 162 -19.90 10.43 11.63
C LYS A 162 -19.94 10.92 10.20
N MET A 163 -19.40 10.13 9.28
CA MET A 163 -19.40 10.46 7.86
C MET A 163 -20.06 9.35 7.06
N THR A 164 -21.05 9.70 6.25
CA THR A 164 -21.58 8.80 5.23
C THR A 164 -20.71 8.91 3.99
N VAL A 165 -20.36 7.77 3.40
CA VAL A 165 -19.43 7.68 2.26
C VAL A 165 -20.17 7.05 1.08
N SER A 166 -19.95 7.50 -0.15
CA SER A 166 -20.55 6.86 -1.33
C SER A 166 -20.01 5.45 -1.54
N ASP A 167 -20.76 4.61 -2.27
CA ASP A 167 -20.36 3.23 -2.60
C ASP A 167 -18.99 3.18 -3.27
N GLU A 168 -18.78 4.05 -4.27
CA GLU A 168 -17.52 4.18 -5.00
C GLU A 168 -16.36 4.55 -4.07
N GLN A 169 -16.57 5.51 -3.16
CA GLN A 169 -15.54 5.93 -2.23
C GLN A 169 -15.28 4.87 -1.14
N MET A 170 -16.31 4.11 -0.72
CA MET A 170 -16.13 2.97 0.19
C MET A 170 -15.34 1.84 -0.47
N GLN A 171 -15.63 1.52 -1.74
CA GLN A 171 -14.86 0.52 -2.49
C GLN A 171 -13.39 0.94 -2.60
N LYS A 172 -13.15 2.22 -2.87
CA LYS A 172 -11.80 2.78 -2.91
C LYS A 172 -11.10 2.68 -1.55
N MET A 173 -11.77 3.07 -0.46
CA MET A 173 -11.22 2.92 0.90
C MET A 173 -10.89 1.46 1.22
N GLY A 174 -11.72 0.51 0.80
CA GLY A 174 -11.45 -0.92 0.95
C GLY A 174 -10.18 -1.36 0.21
N GLY A 175 -9.96 -0.86 -1.00
CA GLY A 175 -8.76 -1.14 -1.80
C GLY A 175 -7.51 -0.33 -1.43
N GLU A 176 -7.59 0.57 -0.45
CA GLU A 176 -6.53 1.50 -0.03
C GLU A 176 -6.36 1.56 1.50
N ASN A 177 -7.00 0.66 2.25
CA ASN A 177 -7.04 0.63 3.71
C ASN A 177 -5.70 0.26 4.37
N GLY A 178 -4.71 -0.20 3.59
CA GLY A 178 -3.43 -0.69 4.11
C GLY A 178 -3.50 -2.06 4.79
N ASP A 179 -4.56 -2.83 4.56
CA ASP A 179 -4.63 -4.20 5.07
C ASP A 179 -3.62 -5.10 4.34
N PRO A 180 -3.05 -6.12 5.01
CA PRO A 180 -1.97 -6.93 4.47
C PRO A 180 -2.31 -7.64 3.15
N VAL A 181 -3.59 -8.01 2.95
CA VAL A 181 -4.04 -8.72 1.75
C VAL A 181 -4.01 -7.78 0.56
N THR A 182 -4.63 -6.61 0.72
CA THR A 182 -4.69 -5.58 -0.31
C THR A 182 -3.30 -5.04 -0.63
N LEU A 183 -2.45 -4.86 0.38
CA LEU A 183 -1.09 -4.37 0.19
C LEU A 183 -0.21 -5.38 -0.54
N LEU A 184 -0.25 -6.67 -0.19
CA LEU A 184 0.52 -7.70 -0.91
C LEU A 184 0.10 -7.75 -2.38
N LYS A 185 -1.21 -7.75 -2.68
CA LYS A 185 -1.70 -7.73 -4.07
C LYS A 185 -1.14 -6.54 -4.82
N ALA A 186 -1.21 -5.34 -4.23
CA ALA A 186 -0.65 -4.13 -4.82
C ALA A 186 0.87 -4.20 -5.03
N MET A 187 1.62 -4.79 -4.10
CA MET A 187 3.08 -4.98 -4.25
C MET A 187 3.41 -5.91 -5.43
N LEU A 188 2.66 -7.01 -5.60
CA LEU A 188 2.90 -7.98 -6.69
C LEU A 188 2.52 -7.46 -8.08
N GLU A 189 1.73 -6.40 -8.17
CA GLU A 189 1.45 -5.68 -9.43
C GLU A 189 2.65 -4.85 -9.92
N HIS A 190 3.64 -4.62 -9.05
CA HIS A 190 4.84 -3.86 -9.36
C HIS A 190 6.06 -4.77 -9.51
N LYS A 191 7.11 -4.25 -10.15
CA LYS A 191 8.41 -4.93 -10.15
C LYS A 191 8.95 -4.92 -8.73
N TYR A 192 9.10 -6.11 -8.14
CA TYR A 192 9.64 -6.31 -6.81
C TYR A 192 11.04 -6.91 -6.84
N THR A 193 11.78 -6.71 -5.75
CA THR A 193 13.07 -7.35 -5.48
C THR A 193 12.88 -8.40 -4.39
N GLU A 194 13.37 -9.62 -4.62
CA GLU A 194 13.42 -10.63 -3.57
C GLU A 194 14.55 -10.31 -2.58
N LEU A 195 14.22 -10.21 -1.30
CA LEU A 195 15.16 -9.93 -0.22
C LEU A 195 15.84 -11.19 0.32
N GLY A 196 15.40 -12.37 -0.12
CA GLY A 196 15.87 -13.65 0.38
C GLY A 196 15.30 -14.01 1.75
N ARG A 197 16.05 -14.81 2.50
CA ARG A 197 15.65 -15.33 3.81
C ARG A 197 16.16 -14.45 4.94
N LYS A 198 15.32 -14.22 5.95
CA LYS A 198 15.70 -13.57 7.21
C LYS A 198 14.99 -14.27 8.37
N THR A 199 15.64 -14.31 9.54
CA THR A 199 14.96 -14.70 10.78
C THR A 199 14.40 -13.46 11.44
N ILE A 200 13.11 -13.46 11.75
CA ILE A 200 12.38 -12.37 12.37
C ILE A 200 11.63 -12.95 13.57
N ASP A 201 11.95 -12.50 14.78
CA ASP A 201 11.29 -12.97 16.02
C ASP A 201 11.24 -14.51 16.10
N ASP A 202 12.39 -15.14 15.82
CA ASP A 202 12.62 -16.61 15.74
C ASP A 202 11.85 -17.35 14.62
N VAL A 203 11.22 -16.63 13.69
CA VAL A 203 10.53 -17.18 12.52
C VAL A 203 11.38 -16.99 11.26
N ALA A 204 11.61 -18.07 10.52
CA ALA A 204 12.24 -18.01 9.21
C ALA A 204 11.25 -17.44 8.17
N ALA A 205 11.63 -16.35 7.52
CA ALA A 205 10.76 -15.61 6.63
C ALA A 205 11.43 -15.26 5.30
N TRP A 206 10.59 -15.14 4.27
CA TRP A 206 10.95 -14.65 2.95
C TRP A 206 10.46 -13.22 2.75
N GLY A 207 11.32 -12.38 2.18
CA GLY A 207 11.01 -10.97 1.98
C GLY A 207 10.92 -10.57 0.52
N ILE A 208 10.02 -9.63 0.22
CA ILE A 208 10.07 -8.82 -1.01
C ILE A 208 10.10 -7.34 -0.66
N GLU A 209 10.67 -6.56 -1.56
CA GLU A 209 10.69 -5.10 -1.52
C GLU A 209 10.14 -4.51 -2.81
N VAL A 210 9.33 -3.47 -2.66
CA VAL A 210 8.92 -2.60 -3.76
C VAL A 210 9.21 -1.15 -3.38
N SER A 211 9.86 -0.42 -4.28
CA SER A 211 10.06 1.02 -4.16
C SER A 211 9.28 1.73 -5.26
N ASP A 212 8.05 2.13 -4.97
CA ASP A 212 7.18 2.87 -5.89
C ASP A 212 6.36 3.91 -5.11
N PRO A 213 6.41 5.21 -5.46
CA PRO A 213 5.58 6.24 -4.84
C PRO A 213 4.07 5.94 -4.87
N LYS A 214 3.58 5.19 -5.86
CA LYS A 214 2.17 4.80 -5.97
C LYS A 214 1.71 3.89 -4.84
N LEU A 215 2.63 3.15 -4.21
CA LEU A 215 2.29 2.33 -3.04
C LEU A 215 1.91 3.19 -1.82
N GLY A 216 2.35 4.45 -1.74
CA GLY A 216 1.96 5.34 -0.63
C GLY A 216 0.45 5.48 -0.50
N ALA A 217 -0.29 5.48 -1.61
CA ALA A 217 -1.76 5.53 -1.61
C ALA A 217 -2.42 4.25 -1.04
N LYS A 218 -1.69 3.13 -1.03
CA LYS A 218 -2.17 1.81 -0.57
C LYS A 218 -1.96 1.57 0.93
N MET A 219 -1.24 2.44 1.62
CA MET A 219 -0.84 2.28 3.03
C MET A 219 -1.86 2.83 4.04
N GLY A 220 -3.12 3.06 3.64
CA GLY A 220 -4.17 3.61 4.51
C GLY A 220 -4.27 5.14 4.49
N SER A 221 -5.44 5.64 4.92
CA SER A 221 -5.82 7.06 4.84
C SER A 221 -4.94 8.03 5.63
N PHE A 222 -4.14 7.55 6.59
CA PHE A 222 -3.19 8.39 7.33
C PHE A 222 -1.95 8.78 6.51
N ILE A 223 -1.62 8.03 5.45
CA ILE A 223 -0.40 8.19 4.66
C ILE A 223 -0.70 8.55 3.20
N SER A 224 -1.89 8.19 2.69
CA SER A 224 -2.23 8.25 1.27
C SER A 224 -2.42 9.66 0.66
N GLY A 225 -2.21 10.74 1.42
CA GLY A 225 -2.43 12.13 0.99
C GLY A 225 -1.26 12.80 0.22
N GLY A 226 -0.35 12.02 -0.36
CA GLY A 226 0.80 12.57 -1.12
C GLY A 226 1.87 13.24 -0.24
N MET A 227 2.01 12.78 1.02
CA MET A 227 3.01 13.29 1.97
C MET A 227 4.44 12.95 1.54
N PHE A 228 4.64 11.79 0.90
CA PHE A 228 5.96 11.29 0.52
C PHE A 228 6.08 11.20 -1.00
N ASP A 229 7.20 11.66 -1.53
CA ASP A 229 7.53 11.58 -2.96
C ASP A 229 8.24 10.26 -3.30
N GLN A 230 8.79 9.59 -2.28
CA GLN A 230 9.38 8.25 -2.37
C GLN A 230 8.74 7.36 -1.31
N THR A 231 8.47 6.11 -1.68
CA THR A 231 7.94 5.10 -0.76
C THR A 231 8.59 3.76 -1.06
N THR A 232 9.08 3.09 -0.03
CA THR A 232 9.59 1.74 -0.09
C THR A 232 8.83 0.87 0.90
N VAL A 233 8.35 -0.28 0.46
CA VAL A 233 7.62 -1.25 1.27
C VAL A 233 8.34 -2.58 1.20
N GLN A 234 8.62 -3.15 2.38
CA GLN A 234 9.12 -4.50 2.55
C GLN A 234 8.04 -5.35 3.21
N LEU A 235 7.80 -6.53 2.66
CA LEU A 235 6.87 -7.52 3.21
C LEU A 235 7.63 -8.79 3.51
N TRP A 236 7.44 -9.32 4.72
CA TRP A 236 8.04 -10.56 5.19
C TRP A 236 6.96 -11.59 5.51
N VAL A 237 7.09 -12.78 4.92
CA VAL A 237 6.13 -13.88 5.02
C VAL A 237 6.80 -15.09 5.65
N ASP A 238 6.13 -15.70 6.64
CA ASP A 238 6.58 -16.93 7.28
C ASP A 238 6.71 -18.06 6.26
N GLN A 239 7.86 -18.73 6.24
CA GLN A 239 8.11 -19.85 5.35
C GLN A 239 7.20 -21.05 5.60
N LYS A 240 6.77 -21.28 6.85
CA LYS A 240 5.98 -22.46 7.23
C LYS A 240 4.49 -22.25 6.94
N HIS A 241 3.94 -21.13 7.40
CA HIS A 241 2.50 -20.87 7.31
C HIS A 241 2.13 -20.01 6.10
N GLU A 242 3.11 -19.43 5.40
CA GLU A 242 2.92 -18.57 4.22
C GLU A 242 1.94 -17.41 4.49
N LEU A 243 2.07 -16.81 5.68
CA LEU A 243 1.32 -15.63 6.09
C LEU A 243 2.27 -14.49 6.44
N PRO A 244 1.89 -13.22 6.18
CA PRO A 244 2.68 -12.07 6.60
C PRO A 244 2.94 -12.09 8.11
N ILE A 245 4.19 -11.80 8.46
CA ILE A 245 4.62 -11.65 9.86
C ILE A 245 5.17 -10.24 10.14
N ARG A 246 5.61 -9.52 9.11
CA ARG A 246 6.07 -8.13 9.24
C ARG A 246 5.93 -7.37 7.92
N ILE A 247 5.48 -6.13 8.01
CA ILE A 247 5.53 -5.16 6.91
C ILE A 247 6.32 -3.97 7.40
N CYS A 248 7.29 -3.49 6.64
CA CYS A 248 8.00 -2.26 6.92
C CYS A 248 7.78 -1.30 5.77
N ALA A 249 7.49 -0.04 6.06
CA ALA A 249 7.41 0.99 5.05
C ALA A 249 8.25 2.21 5.44
N THR A 250 8.95 2.77 4.46
CA THR A 250 9.64 4.04 4.61
C THR A 250 9.13 5.03 3.56
N GLY A 251 9.08 6.30 3.95
CA GLY A 251 8.67 7.39 3.08
C GLY A 251 9.54 8.62 3.27
N SER A 252 9.74 9.38 2.21
CA SER A 252 10.46 10.67 2.27
C SER A 252 9.90 11.68 1.26
N SER A 253 9.94 12.95 1.61
CA SER A 253 9.72 14.06 0.67
C SER A 253 11.02 14.47 -0.02
N LYS A 254 10.92 15.00 -1.23
CA LYS A 254 12.08 15.49 -2.02
C LYS A 254 12.86 16.61 -1.33
N ASP A 255 12.17 17.42 -0.53
CA ASP A 255 12.77 18.53 0.22
C ASP A 255 13.35 18.10 1.58
N GLY A 256 13.25 16.81 1.94
CA GLY A 256 13.77 16.24 3.19
C GLY A 256 13.06 16.70 4.46
N ARG A 257 11.97 17.48 4.34
CA ARG A 257 11.23 18.01 5.49
C ARG A 257 10.30 16.97 6.11
N ALA A 258 9.83 16.00 5.33
CA ALA A 258 8.96 14.93 5.78
C ALA A 258 9.61 13.56 5.56
N SER A 259 9.46 12.69 6.56
CA SER A 259 9.90 11.30 6.49
C SER A 259 9.03 10.40 7.36
N MET A 260 8.98 9.12 7.01
CA MET A 260 8.28 8.10 7.79
C MET A 260 9.10 6.82 7.87
N GLY A 261 9.08 6.19 9.04
CA GLY A 261 9.32 4.77 9.21
C GLY A 261 8.10 4.13 9.86
N MET A 262 7.60 3.05 9.28
CA MET A 262 6.40 2.35 9.74
C MET A 262 6.64 0.84 9.77
N VAL A 263 6.08 0.17 10.77
CA VAL A 263 6.14 -1.27 10.94
C VAL A 263 4.74 -1.79 11.27
N TYR A 264 4.33 -2.84 10.58
CA TYR A 264 3.17 -3.65 10.90
C TYR A 264 3.70 -4.97 11.44
N ASP A 265 3.23 -5.37 12.62
CA ASP A 265 3.58 -6.65 13.23
C ASP A 265 2.49 -7.15 14.19
N GLY A 266 2.79 -8.22 14.92
CA GLY A 266 1.85 -8.82 15.85
C GLY A 266 0.61 -9.41 15.17
N PHE A 267 0.74 -9.86 13.92
CA PHE A 267 -0.37 -10.43 13.15
C PHE A 267 -0.96 -11.65 13.85
N GLN A 268 -2.29 -11.64 14.02
CA GLN A 268 -3.07 -12.80 14.44
C GLN A 268 -4.16 -13.04 13.41
N TRP A 269 -4.10 -14.19 12.77
CA TRP A 269 -4.95 -14.57 11.65
C TRP A 269 -6.10 -15.46 12.11
N ASN A 270 -7.29 -15.29 11.52
CA ASN A 270 -8.49 -16.08 11.82
C ASN A 270 -8.89 -16.07 13.30
N ILE A 271 -8.73 -14.94 13.97
CA ILE A 271 -9.15 -14.75 15.35
C ILE A 271 -10.68 -14.64 15.46
N LYS A 272 -11.23 -15.09 16.59
CA LYS A 272 -12.64 -14.83 16.90
C LYS A 272 -12.80 -13.38 17.38
N ILE A 273 -13.53 -12.57 16.63
CA ILE A 273 -13.86 -11.19 17.01
C ILE A 273 -15.33 -11.13 17.45
N GLU A 274 -15.58 -10.66 18.66
CA GLU A 274 -16.93 -10.39 19.12
C GLU A 274 -17.53 -9.19 18.37
N PRO A 275 -18.76 -9.28 17.82
CA PRO A 275 -19.35 -8.19 17.03
C PRO A 275 -19.41 -6.84 17.75
N ALA A 276 -19.61 -6.86 19.07
CA ALA A 276 -19.61 -5.64 19.90
C ALA A 276 -18.28 -4.86 19.79
N ARG A 277 -17.15 -5.55 19.60
CA ARG A 277 -15.84 -4.87 19.43
C ARG A 277 -15.75 -4.07 18.14
N LEU A 278 -16.54 -4.40 17.12
CA LEU A 278 -16.59 -3.73 15.82
C LEU A 278 -17.74 -2.72 15.73
N THR A 279 -18.54 -2.58 16.78
CA THR A 279 -19.66 -1.64 16.84
C THR A 279 -19.21 -0.36 17.56
N PRO A 280 -19.47 0.84 17.00
CA PRO A 280 -19.17 2.09 17.68
C PRO A 280 -20.14 2.32 18.84
N GLU A 281 -19.64 2.26 20.07
CA GLU A 281 -20.36 2.69 21.26
C GLU A 281 -20.05 4.15 21.53
N ILE A 282 -21.01 5.04 21.21
CA ILE A 282 -20.88 6.48 21.43
C ILE A 282 -21.67 6.82 22.71
N PRO A 283 -21.03 7.23 23.80
CA PRO A 283 -21.73 7.61 25.02
C PRO A 283 -22.61 8.85 24.82
N ASP A 284 -23.74 8.92 25.54
CA ASP A 284 -24.74 9.99 25.40
C ASP A 284 -24.19 11.40 25.69
N ASP A 285 -23.11 11.51 26.46
CA ASP A 285 -22.46 12.78 26.82
C ASP A 285 -21.44 13.26 25.78
N TYR A 286 -21.32 12.57 24.63
CA TYR A 286 -20.41 12.96 23.55
C TYR A 286 -21.08 13.95 22.59
N GLU A 287 -20.33 14.98 22.21
CA GLU A 287 -20.77 15.92 21.18
C GLU A 287 -20.51 15.34 19.78
N LEU A 288 -21.56 15.23 18.96
CA LEU A 288 -21.40 15.05 17.52
C LEU A 288 -20.95 16.37 16.89
N VAL A 289 -19.65 16.46 16.62
CA VAL A 289 -19.00 17.71 16.21
C VAL A 289 -19.18 17.98 14.72
N ALA A 290 -19.20 16.93 13.90
CA ALA A 290 -19.55 17.04 12.50
C ALA A 290 -20.28 15.78 12.00
N GLN A 291 -21.27 16.01 11.16
CA GLN A 291 -21.90 15.00 10.33
C GLN A 291 -21.78 15.45 8.87
N GLY A 292 -21.15 14.62 8.05
CA GLY A 292 -20.85 14.96 6.66
C GLY A 292 -21.18 13.83 5.71
N LYS A 293 -21.23 14.16 4.42
CA LYS A 293 -21.34 13.20 3.33
C LYS A 293 -20.13 13.37 2.42
N TRP A 294 -19.45 12.29 2.11
CA TRP A 294 -18.40 12.25 1.11
C TRP A 294 -18.96 11.57 -0.15
N GLU A 295 -19.08 12.35 -1.22
CA GLU A 295 -19.58 11.89 -2.51
C GLU A 295 -18.45 11.84 -3.52
N ALA A 296 -18.33 10.71 -4.23
CA ALA A 296 -17.42 10.56 -5.35
C ALA A 296 -17.82 11.49 -6.51
N GLY A 297 -16.83 11.96 -7.27
CA GLY A 297 -17.03 12.85 -8.42
C GLY A 297 -17.22 14.32 -8.05
N LYS A 298 -17.15 14.66 -6.75
CA LYS A 298 -17.20 16.03 -6.25
C LYS A 298 -15.86 16.55 -5.74
N GLU A 299 -14.77 15.82 -5.96
CA GLU A 299 -13.43 16.14 -5.44
C GLU A 299 -13.02 17.57 -5.78
N GLY A 300 -13.24 18.00 -7.03
CA GLY A 300 -12.93 19.36 -7.45
C GLY A 300 -13.74 20.44 -6.73
N GLU A 301 -15.02 20.18 -6.45
CA GLU A 301 -15.90 21.12 -5.72
C GLU A 301 -15.53 21.19 -4.23
N GLU A 302 -15.22 20.04 -3.63
CA GLU A 302 -14.76 19.94 -2.24
C GLU A 302 -13.40 20.63 -2.04
N ILE A 303 -12.52 20.60 -3.05
CA ILE A 303 -11.28 21.39 -3.08
C ILE A 303 -11.58 22.89 -3.11
N ILE A 304 -12.60 23.35 -3.85
CA ILE A 304 -12.99 24.78 -3.87
C ILE A 304 -13.43 25.24 -2.48
N ASP A 305 -14.17 24.42 -1.73
CA ASP A 305 -14.56 24.73 -0.35
C ASP A 305 -13.35 24.94 0.57
N VAL A 306 -12.29 24.16 0.37
CA VAL A 306 -11.00 24.32 1.06
C VAL A 306 -10.31 25.61 0.62
N LEU A 307 -10.24 25.90 -0.68
CA LEU A 307 -9.65 27.13 -1.21
C LEU A 307 -10.35 28.39 -0.70
N ARG A 308 -11.67 28.32 -0.47
CA ARG A 308 -12.45 29.42 0.10
C ARG A 308 -11.99 29.82 1.51
N LEU A 309 -11.41 28.89 2.28
CA LEU A 309 -10.80 29.23 3.58
C LEU A 309 -9.65 30.25 3.40
N PHE A 310 -8.92 30.21 2.30
CA PHE A 310 -7.81 31.14 2.07
C PHE A 310 -8.31 32.55 1.72
N VAL A 311 -9.44 32.67 1.02
CA VAL A 311 -10.10 33.97 0.81
C VAL A 311 -10.60 34.54 2.14
N GLU A 312 -11.23 33.70 2.97
CA GLU A 312 -11.84 34.13 4.24
C GLU A 312 -10.82 34.45 5.35
N PHE A 313 -9.69 33.75 5.36
CA PHE A 313 -8.75 33.81 6.48
C PHE A 313 -7.36 34.28 6.08
N ALA A 314 -6.88 34.00 4.87
CA ALA A 314 -5.49 34.20 4.44
C ALA A 314 -5.32 35.27 3.35
N ASP A 315 -6.18 36.29 3.33
CA ASP A 315 -6.16 37.40 2.36
C ASP A 315 -6.17 36.94 0.90
N GLY A 316 -6.79 35.80 0.60
CA GLY A 316 -6.83 35.24 -0.76
C GLY A 316 -5.48 34.74 -1.28
N ARG A 317 -4.49 34.52 -0.40
CA ARG A 317 -3.23 33.86 -0.74
C ARG A 317 -3.40 32.35 -0.69
N TYR A 318 -3.46 31.73 -1.85
CA TYR A 318 -3.65 30.28 -1.98
C TYR A 318 -2.39 29.49 -1.61
N PRO A 319 -2.53 28.21 -1.21
CA PRO A 319 -1.37 27.35 -0.96
C PRO A 319 -0.63 27.07 -2.27
N ALA A 320 0.69 26.87 -2.21
CA ALA A 320 1.51 26.63 -3.40
C ALA A 320 1.20 25.30 -4.12
N SER A 321 0.64 24.32 -3.42
CA SER A 321 0.16 23.06 -3.98
C SER A 321 -1.00 22.50 -3.16
N LEU A 322 -1.80 21.63 -3.78
CA LEU A 322 -2.92 20.94 -3.12
C LEU A 322 -2.50 19.64 -2.39
N LYS A 323 -1.20 19.49 -2.08
CA LYS A 323 -0.76 18.45 -1.13
C LYS A 323 -1.28 18.79 0.27
N THR A 324 -1.81 17.82 1.00
CA THR A 324 -2.39 18.03 2.34
C THR A 324 -1.48 18.84 3.26
N MET A 325 -0.18 18.55 3.27
CA MET A 325 0.80 19.26 4.12
C MET A 325 0.94 20.74 3.75
N THR A 326 1.01 21.04 2.45
CA THR A 326 1.15 22.42 1.96
C THR A 326 -0.06 23.25 2.35
N VAL A 327 -1.26 22.70 2.16
CA VAL A 327 -2.53 23.36 2.48
C VAL A 327 -2.65 23.57 3.99
N ALA A 328 -2.44 22.54 4.79
CA ALA A 328 -2.53 22.61 6.24
C ALA A 328 -1.53 23.62 6.84
N ASN A 329 -0.26 23.59 6.39
CA ASN A 329 0.77 24.53 6.87
C ASN A 329 0.51 25.98 6.46
N ALA A 330 -0.14 26.21 5.32
CA ALA A 330 -0.48 27.55 4.86
C ALA A 330 -1.64 28.16 5.68
N ILE A 331 -2.66 27.37 6.06
CA ILE A 331 -3.86 27.88 6.74
C ILE A 331 -3.76 27.87 8.28
N ALA A 332 -3.07 26.87 8.86
CA ALA A 332 -2.98 26.68 10.31
C ALA A 332 -2.47 27.91 11.10
N PRO A 333 -1.36 28.60 10.72
CA PRO A 333 -0.88 29.75 11.50
C PRO A 333 -1.87 30.91 11.49
N VAL A 334 -2.60 31.08 10.40
CA VAL A 334 -3.57 32.16 10.22
C VAL A 334 -4.79 31.93 11.10
N LEU A 335 -5.33 30.70 11.10
CA LEU A 335 -6.42 30.31 12.00
C LEU A 335 -5.99 30.37 13.46
N LYS A 336 -4.78 29.90 13.79
CA LYS A 336 -4.24 29.99 15.14
C LYS A 336 -4.20 31.44 15.62
N LYS A 337 -3.73 32.38 14.80
CA LYS A 337 -3.72 33.81 15.14
C LYS A 337 -5.13 34.34 15.40
N LYS A 338 -6.09 34.01 14.54
CA LYS A 338 -7.49 34.47 14.64
C LYS A 338 -8.19 33.95 15.90
N PHE A 339 -8.08 32.65 16.17
CA PHE A 339 -8.77 32.03 17.31
C PHE A 339 -8.00 32.10 18.63
N SER A 340 -6.70 32.43 18.61
CA SER A 340 -5.96 32.73 19.85
C SER A 340 -6.18 34.17 20.34
N ALA A 341 -6.51 35.10 19.44
CA ALA A 341 -6.72 36.52 19.78
C ALA A 341 -8.10 36.78 20.40
N ASP A 342 -9.15 36.11 19.90
CA ASP A 342 -10.54 36.46 20.23
C ASP A 342 -11.19 35.56 21.30
N SER A 343 -10.50 34.54 21.82
CA SER A 343 -11.07 33.48 22.70
C SER A 343 -12.31 32.75 22.15
N ALA A 344 -12.75 33.09 20.94
CA ALA A 344 -13.83 32.43 20.23
C ALA A 344 -13.37 31.04 19.78
N LYS A 345 -14.14 30.03 20.12
CA LYS A 345 -13.96 28.68 19.55
C LYS A 345 -14.45 28.69 18.10
N PRO A 346 -13.78 27.98 17.18
CA PRO A 346 -14.28 27.81 15.82
C PRO A 346 -15.66 27.15 15.85
N GLY A 347 -16.61 27.68 15.09
CA GLY A 347 -17.95 27.10 14.94
C GLY A 347 -17.93 25.75 14.22
N LYS A 348 -19.00 24.96 14.37
CA LYS A 348 -19.12 23.61 13.79
C LYS A 348 -18.87 23.57 12.28
N GLU A 349 -19.37 24.57 11.55
CA GLU A 349 -19.18 24.69 10.10
C GLU A 349 -17.71 24.82 9.71
N LEU A 350 -16.96 25.67 10.43
CA LEU A 350 -15.52 25.82 10.18
C LEU A 350 -14.78 24.52 10.53
N ILE A 351 -15.16 23.83 11.61
CA ILE A 351 -14.58 22.53 11.95
C ILE A 351 -14.81 21.51 10.82
N ALA A 352 -16.02 21.44 10.26
CA ALA A 352 -16.32 20.55 9.14
C ALA A 352 -15.48 20.87 7.89
N ARG A 353 -15.29 22.15 7.55
CA ARG A 353 -14.43 22.56 6.43
C ARG A 353 -12.95 22.28 6.67
N LEU A 354 -12.48 22.38 7.92
CA LEU A 354 -11.11 22.02 8.28
C LEU A 354 -10.84 20.51 8.15
N MET A 355 -11.85 19.66 8.30
CA MET A 355 -11.69 18.23 8.02
C MET A 355 -11.41 17.95 6.55
N LYS A 356 -12.02 18.73 5.65
CA LYS A 356 -11.75 18.63 4.20
C LYS A 356 -10.29 18.98 3.87
N VAL A 357 -9.62 19.81 4.69
CA VAL A 357 -8.19 20.14 4.52
C VAL A 357 -7.34 18.88 4.64
N ASP A 358 -7.62 18.00 5.60
CA ASP A 358 -6.86 16.75 5.77
C ASP A 358 -7.00 15.84 4.54
N MET A 359 -8.13 15.96 3.83
CA MET A 359 -8.49 15.13 2.68
C MET A 359 -8.09 15.73 1.33
N VAL A 360 -7.67 17.00 1.28
CA VAL A 360 -7.46 17.75 0.02
C VAL A 360 -6.43 17.10 -0.90
N GLY A 361 -5.34 16.55 -0.34
CA GLY A 361 -4.33 15.84 -1.12
C GLY A 361 -4.88 14.57 -1.75
N MET A 362 -5.70 13.82 -1.00
CA MET A 362 -6.37 12.64 -1.53
C MET A 362 -7.34 13.01 -2.66
N MET A 363 -8.14 14.07 -2.47
CA MET A 363 -9.08 14.54 -3.49
C MET A 363 -8.36 14.94 -4.79
N TYR A 364 -7.23 15.65 -4.68
CA TYR A 364 -6.42 16.01 -5.84
C TYR A 364 -5.83 14.79 -6.55
N THR A 365 -5.22 13.86 -5.80
CA THR A 365 -4.68 12.61 -6.36
C THR A 365 -5.77 11.72 -6.97
N THR A 366 -7.00 11.80 -6.47
CA THR A 366 -8.16 11.12 -7.07
C THR A 366 -8.42 11.64 -8.48
N LEU A 367 -8.45 12.96 -8.67
CA LEU A 367 -8.62 13.56 -9.99
C LEU A 367 -7.51 13.16 -10.96
N GLU A 368 -6.24 13.11 -10.50
CA GLU A 368 -5.11 12.67 -11.32
C GLU A 368 -5.29 11.23 -11.80
N ARG A 369 -5.60 10.34 -10.87
CA ARG A 369 -5.76 8.92 -11.13
C ARG A 369 -6.95 8.62 -12.04
N ASP A 370 -8.05 9.34 -11.86
CA ASP A 370 -9.28 9.14 -12.61
C ASP A 370 -9.21 9.79 -14.01
N GLY A 371 -8.02 10.21 -14.45
CA GLY A 371 -7.77 10.77 -15.78
C GLY A 371 -8.45 12.12 -15.99
N LYS A 372 -8.82 12.81 -14.90
CA LYS A 372 -9.48 14.12 -14.93
C LYS A 372 -8.50 15.25 -15.20
N ASP A 373 -7.21 14.95 -15.44
CA ASP A 373 -6.19 15.93 -15.84
C ASP A 373 -6.30 17.21 -14.97
N PRO A 374 -6.08 17.13 -13.65
CA PRO A 374 -6.13 18.31 -12.80
C PRO A 374 -4.85 19.14 -12.95
N ALA A 375 -4.97 20.46 -12.91
CA ALA A 375 -3.83 21.36 -12.80
C ALA A 375 -4.15 22.52 -11.84
N TYR A 376 -3.17 22.88 -11.02
CA TYR A 376 -3.30 23.87 -9.96
C TYR A 376 -2.13 24.86 -9.96
N TYR A 377 -2.43 26.12 -9.71
CA TYR A 377 -1.53 27.27 -9.92
C TYR A 377 -1.49 28.25 -8.75
N GLY A 378 -1.77 27.78 -7.52
CA GLY A 378 -1.81 28.64 -6.34
C GLY A 378 -0.45 29.17 -5.86
N ASP A 379 0.66 28.70 -6.43
CA ASP A 379 1.99 29.27 -6.21
C ASP A 379 2.17 30.65 -6.88
N ARG A 380 1.34 30.95 -7.87
CA ARG A 380 1.41 32.17 -8.68
C ARG A 380 0.09 32.93 -8.76
N VAL A 381 -1.05 32.29 -8.55
CA VAL A 381 -2.37 32.92 -8.57
C VAL A 381 -2.85 33.22 -7.16
N SER A 382 -3.50 34.38 -6.98
CA SER A 382 -4.17 34.82 -5.75
C SER A 382 -5.54 35.41 -6.07
N ALA A 383 -6.33 35.73 -5.04
CA ALA A 383 -7.61 36.44 -5.21
C ALA A 383 -7.48 37.83 -5.86
N GLU A 384 -6.29 38.44 -5.81
CA GLU A 384 -6.02 39.72 -6.47
C GLU A 384 -5.84 39.58 -8.00
N SER A 385 -5.73 38.34 -8.49
CA SER A 385 -5.70 38.00 -9.92
C SER A 385 -7.00 37.31 -10.34
N PRO A 386 -8.16 38.02 -10.32
CA PRO A 386 -9.48 37.40 -10.38
C PRO A 386 -9.76 36.64 -11.68
N GLN A 387 -9.04 36.94 -12.76
CA GLN A 387 -9.23 36.34 -14.08
C GLN A 387 -8.15 35.30 -14.43
N ALA A 388 -7.19 35.04 -13.52
CA ALA A 388 -6.15 34.05 -13.74
C ALA A 388 -6.68 32.66 -13.36
N VAL A 389 -6.33 31.64 -14.16
CA VAL A 389 -6.71 30.24 -13.89
C VAL A 389 -5.99 29.77 -12.64
N LEU A 390 -6.73 29.45 -11.58
CA LEU A 390 -6.19 28.93 -10.31
C LEU A 390 -6.16 27.40 -10.29
N PHE A 391 -7.27 26.77 -10.66
CA PHE A 391 -7.44 25.33 -10.61
C PHE A 391 -8.31 24.88 -11.76
N ARG A 392 -8.00 23.75 -12.40
CA ARG A 392 -8.83 23.17 -13.45
C ARG A 392 -8.79 21.67 -13.46
N TRP A 393 -9.86 21.05 -13.94
CA TRP A 393 -9.92 19.62 -14.22
C TRP A 393 -10.94 19.34 -15.33
N LYS A 394 -10.72 18.24 -16.04
CA LYS A 394 -11.58 17.74 -17.11
C LYS A 394 -12.88 17.16 -16.52
N ILE A 395 -14.02 17.58 -17.04
CA ILE A 395 -15.34 17.07 -16.62
C ILE A 395 -16.00 16.17 -17.67
N ASP A 396 -15.69 16.38 -18.95
CA ASP A 396 -16.06 15.51 -20.08
C ASP A 396 -14.95 15.53 -21.16
N ASP A 397 -15.15 14.86 -22.29
CA ASP A 397 -14.11 14.68 -23.32
C ASP A 397 -13.45 15.97 -23.83
N ASN A 398 -14.19 17.09 -23.87
CA ASN A 398 -13.69 18.35 -24.41
C ASN A 398 -13.89 19.56 -23.49
N THR A 399 -14.48 19.37 -22.31
CA THR A 399 -14.82 20.44 -21.38
C THR A 399 -14.04 20.31 -20.09
N TYR A 400 -13.48 21.44 -19.67
CA TYR A 400 -12.79 21.61 -18.41
C TYR A 400 -13.58 22.53 -17.50
N ARG A 401 -13.69 22.16 -16.23
CA ARG A 401 -14.07 23.10 -15.18
C ARG A 401 -12.84 23.91 -14.81
N VAL A 402 -12.97 25.22 -14.84
CA VAL A 402 -11.94 26.20 -14.53
C VAL A 402 -12.41 27.02 -13.35
N VAL A 403 -11.54 27.12 -12.35
CA VAL A 403 -11.69 27.96 -11.17
C VAL A 403 -10.68 29.07 -11.29
N PHE A 404 -11.14 30.32 -11.22
CA PHE A 404 -10.28 31.48 -11.32
C PHE A 404 -9.77 31.95 -9.95
N GLY A 405 -8.88 32.93 -9.95
CA GLY A 405 -8.29 33.51 -8.74
C GLY A 405 -9.33 34.02 -7.75
N ASP A 406 -10.48 34.51 -8.18
CA ASP A 406 -11.59 34.93 -7.31
C ASP A 406 -12.55 33.80 -6.90
N LEU A 407 -12.20 32.55 -7.23
CA LEU A 407 -13.02 31.34 -7.07
C LEU A 407 -14.30 31.31 -7.91
N SER A 408 -14.45 32.20 -8.89
CA SER A 408 -15.49 32.04 -9.92
C SER A 408 -15.20 30.77 -10.76
N ILE A 409 -16.28 30.13 -11.22
CA ILE A 409 -16.23 28.84 -11.90
C ILE A 409 -16.80 29.00 -13.30
N GLU A 410 -16.09 28.48 -14.29
CA GLU A 410 -16.53 28.41 -15.68
C GLU A 410 -16.26 27.01 -16.25
N ASN A 411 -17.17 26.50 -17.08
CA ASN A 411 -16.92 25.31 -17.88
C ASN A 411 -16.53 25.77 -19.28
N VAL A 412 -15.32 25.43 -19.71
CA VAL A 412 -14.76 25.90 -20.99
C VAL A 412 -14.30 24.74 -21.85
N PRO A 413 -14.39 24.86 -23.19
CA PRO A 413 -13.77 23.89 -24.08
C PRO A 413 -12.24 23.96 -24.04
N ALA A 414 -11.57 22.88 -24.48
CA ALA A 414 -10.11 22.75 -24.42
C ALA A 414 -9.34 23.88 -25.15
N ASP A 415 -9.84 24.38 -26.27
CA ASP A 415 -9.25 25.49 -27.02
C ASP A 415 -9.31 26.82 -26.25
N ARG A 416 -10.41 27.05 -25.53
CA ARG A 416 -10.57 28.20 -24.66
C ARG A 416 -9.67 28.11 -23.43
N LEU A 417 -9.52 26.91 -22.85
CA LEU A 417 -8.60 26.68 -21.73
C LEU A 417 -7.17 27.10 -22.09
N ILE A 418 -6.67 26.70 -23.26
CA ILE A 418 -5.32 27.06 -23.74
C ILE A 418 -5.15 28.59 -23.77
N GLN A 419 -6.16 29.33 -24.23
CA GLN A 419 -6.12 30.79 -24.27
C GLN A 419 -6.08 31.41 -22.86
N LEU A 420 -6.87 30.86 -21.92
CA LEU A 420 -6.93 31.33 -20.54
C LEU A 420 -5.61 31.08 -19.79
N GLU A 421 -5.03 29.88 -19.93
CA GLU A 421 -3.74 29.53 -19.34
C GLU A 421 -2.60 30.37 -19.93
N ALA A 422 -2.60 30.61 -21.25
CA ALA A 422 -1.60 31.46 -21.91
C ALA A 422 -1.70 32.94 -21.48
N SER A 423 -2.92 33.44 -21.25
CA SER A 423 -3.16 34.82 -20.81
C SER A 423 -2.77 35.04 -19.34
N SER A 424 -2.99 34.01 -18.50
CA SER A 424 -2.58 34.01 -17.08
C SER A 424 -1.05 34.10 -16.94
N ASN A 425 -0.29 33.44 -17.83
CA ASN A 425 1.18 33.49 -17.84
C ASN A 425 1.77 34.84 -18.32
N LYS A 426 1.04 35.62 -19.12
CA LYS A 426 1.55 36.89 -19.68
C LYS A 426 1.42 38.10 -18.75
N LYS A 427 0.48 38.08 -17.80
CA LYS A 427 0.24 39.20 -16.87
C LYS A 427 1.18 39.23 -15.64
N GLN A 428 2.12 38.28 -15.55
CA GLN A 428 3.06 38.15 -14.42
C GLN A 428 4.50 38.59 -14.75
N LYS A 429 4.72 39.28 -15.88
CA LYS A 429 6.02 39.85 -16.26
C LYS A 429 6.09 41.35 -16.02
#